data_AF-A0A497SEV7-F1
#
_entry.id   AF-A0A497SEV7-F1
#
_cell.length_a   1.000
_cell.length_b   1.000
_cell.length_c   1.000
_cell.angle_alpha   90.00
_cell.angle_beta   90.00
_cell.angle_gamma   90.00
#
_symmetry.space_group_name_H-M   'P 1'
#
loop_
_entity.id
_entity.type
_entity.pdbx_description
1 polymer ?
#
loop_
_entity_poly.entity_id
_entity_poly.type
_entity_poly.pdbx_seq_one_letter_code
_entity_poly.pdbx_strand_id
1 'polypeptide(L)'
;MAKVIGNAGETPVSVDTMAVEAIVRANEKNANVSIMNRERNRIEIRSGNTTVETELNVTIENSTMTVGNTKLKVLPEQASERAKEVIKALNVKRIVLKEQSGKLVYSVNGLKKGNLLFFLPVEMEVNASLDAETNQVVATETPWWGFLVA
;
A
#
# COMPACT_ATOMS: atom_id res chain seq x y z
N MET A 1 39.81 -16.37 -17.13
CA MET A 1 39.19 -17.05 -18.29
C MET A 1 37.77 -17.44 -17.92
N ALA A 2 36.76 -16.75 -18.44
CA ALA A 2 35.39 -17.23 -18.52
C ALA A 2 34.96 -16.98 -19.98
N LYS A 3 34.48 -18.03 -20.64
CA LYS A 3 34.25 -18.06 -22.08
C LYS A 3 32.86 -17.49 -22.37
N VAL A 4 32.82 -16.35 -23.05
CA VAL A 4 31.62 -15.78 -23.65
C VAL A 4 31.50 -16.35 -25.06
N ILE A 5 30.37 -16.96 -25.40
CA ILE A 5 30.00 -17.23 -26.79
C ILE A 5 28.60 -16.65 -26.98
N GLY A 6 28.53 -15.39 -27.40
CA GLY A 6 27.31 -14.68 -27.75
C GLY A 6 27.57 -13.91 -29.03
N ASN A 7 26.87 -14.30 -30.10
CA ASN A 7 27.06 -13.78 -31.45
C ASN A 7 26.53 -12.34 -31.57
N ALA A 8 27.12 -11.58 -32.50
CA ALA A 8 26.96 -10.15 -32.70
C ALA A 8 25.52 -9.64 -32.69
N GLY A 9 25.26 -8.54 -31.97
CA GLY A 9 24.04 -7.76 -32.21
C GLY A 9 23.63 -6.73 -31.14
N GLU A 10 23.92 -6.94 -29.86
CA GLU A 10 23.37 -6.06 -28.81
C GLU A 10 24.44 -5.75 -27.76
N THR A 11 24.68 -4.47 -27.52
CA THR A 11 25.69 -4.00 -26.56
C THR A 11 25.35 -4.44 -25.14
N PRO A 12 26.27 -5.09 -24.40
CA PRO A 12 25.99 -5.51 -23.03
C PRO A 12 26.00 -4.28 -22.10
N VAL A 13 24.83 -3.93 -21.56
CA VAL A 13 24.75 -2.96 -20.46
C VAL A 13 24.98 -3.73 -19.16
N SER A 14 26.17 -3.58 -18.58
CA SER A 14 26.42 -3.96 -17.18
C SER A 14 25.78 -2.92 -16.28
N VAL A 15 24.75 -3.33 -15.53
CA VAL A 15 24.14 -2.49 -14.48
C VAL A 15 24.69 -2.95 -13.15
N ASP A 16 25.71 -2.24 -12.68
CA ASP A 16 26.29 -2.42 -11.34
C ASP A 16 25.47 -1.63 -10.31
N THR A 17 24.21 -2.05 -10.08
CA THR A 17 23.39 -1.78 -8.88
C THR A 17 22.13 -2.66 -9.00
N MET A 18 22.01 -3.70 -8.16
CA MET A 18 20.94 -4.70 -8.27
C MET A 18 19.61 -4.24 -7.67
N ALA A 19 18.96 -3.25 -8.29
CA ALA A 19 17.52 -3.04 -8.18
C ALA A 19 16.84 -3.82 -9.30
N VAL A 20 16.01 -4.82 -8.98
CA VAL A 20 15.17 -5.48 -9.99
C VAL A 20 13.91 -4.66 -10.14
N GLU A 21 13.94 -3.69 -11.04
CA GLU A 21 12.75 -2.96 -11.45
C GLU A 21 11.91 -3.85 -12.38
N ALA A 22 10.78 -4.36 -11.88
CA ALA A 22 9.74 -4.91 -12.75
C ALA A 22 8.79 -3.76 -13.13
N ILE A 23 9.08 -3.09 -14.26
CA ILE A 23 8.18 -2.08 -14.83
C ILE A 23 7.08 -2.81 -15.62
N VAL A 24 5.92 -3.05 -14.99
CA VAL A 24 4.72 -3.51 -15.72
C VAL A 24 4.04 -2.27 -16.32
N ARG A 25 4.24 -2.05 -17.63
CA ARG A 25 3.52 -1.03 -18.40
C ARG A 25 2.11 -1.54 -18.71
N ALA A 26 1.14 -1.22 -17.84
CA ALA A 26 -0.28 -1.36 -18.17
C ALA A 26 -0.70 -0.16 -19.03
N ASN A 27 -1.15 -0.43 -20.26
CA ASN A 27 -1.65 0.58 -21.17
C ASN A 27 -2.95 1.18 -20.61
N GLU A 28 -3.03 2.52 -20.60
CA GLU A 28 -4.16 3.37 -20.21
C GLU A 28 -4.57 3.44 -18.71
N LYS A 29 -4.09 4.52 -18.09
CA LYS A 29 -4.65 5.31 -16.97
C LYS A 29 -4.70 4.80 -15.53
N ASN A 30 -4.39 3.56 -15.17
CA ASN A 30 -4.18 3.19 -13.76
C ASN A 30 -3.19 2.02 -13.64
N ALA A 31 -1.88 2.32 -13.69
CA ALA A 31 -0.85 1.31 -13.54
C ALA A 31 -0.71 0.92 -12.06
N ASN A 32 -1.16 -0.28 -11.71
CA ASN A 32 -0.84 -0.91 -10.42
C ASN A 32 0.57 -1.46 -10.50
N VAL A 33 1.54 -0.74 -9.94
CA VAL A 33 2.95 -1.16 -9.93
C VAL A 33 3.25 -1.85 -8.61
N SER A 34 3.75 -3.08 -8.68
CA SER A 34 4.20 -3.86 -7.52
C SER A 34 5.73 -3.88 -7.49
N ILE A 35 6.33 -3.24 -6.49
CA ILE A 35 7.78 -3.15 -6.30
C ILE A 35 8.15 -4.03 -5.10
N MET A 36 9.02 -5.02 -5.28
CA MET A 36 9.48 -5.88 -4.20
C MET A 36 10.67 -5.23 -3.48
N ASN A 37 10.53 -4.93 -2.19
CA ASN A 37 11.63 -4.48 -1.34
C ASN A 37 12.30 -5.70 -0.66
N ARG A 38 13.49 -6.06 -1.14
CA ARG A 38 14.21 -7.28 -0.70
C ARG A 38 14.85 -7.15 0.70
N GLU A 39 14.94 -5.95 1.27
CA GLU A 39 15.52 -5.74 2.61
C GLU A 39 14.55 -6.06 3.75
N ARG A 40 13.23 -5.97 3.52
CA ARG A 40 12.20 -6.12 4.56
C ARG A 40 11.18 -7.23 4.30
N ASN A 41 11.37 -8.04 3.25
CA ASN A 41 10.40 -9.04 2.79
C ASN A 41 8.98 -8.45 2.59
N ARG A 42 8.93 -7.21 2.04
CA ARG A 42 7.70 -6.46 1.81
C ARG A 42 7.58 -6.07 0.35
N ILE A 43 6.36 -6.16 -0.15
CA ILE A 43 5.97 -5.72 -1.48
C ILE A 43 5.24 -4.39 -1.33
N GLU A 44 5.65 -3.40 -2.11
CA GLU A 44 4.99 -2.11 -2.23
C GLU A 44 4.07 -2.12 -3.45
N ILE A 45 2.78 -1.85 -3.24
CA ILE A 45 1.79 -1.67 -4.30
C ILE A 45 1.52 -0.17 -4.43
N ARG A 46 1.71 0.38 -5.63
CA ARG A 46 1.47 1.80 -5.93
C ARG A 46 0.29 1.96 -6.85
N SER A 47 -0.60 2.90 -6.49
CA SER A 47 -1.76 3.32 -7.27
C SER A 47 -1.95 4.82 -7.05
N GLY A 48 -1.87 5.61 -8.12
CA GLY A 48 -1.84 7.08 -8.03
C GLY A 48 -0.69 7.57 -7.16
N ASN A 49 -0.99 8.42 -6.17
CA ASN A 49 -0.02 8.91 -5.17
C ASN A 49 -0.03 8.08 -3.86
N THR A 50 -0.67 6.91 -3.87
CA THR A 50 -0.83 6.05 -2.70
C THR A 50 0.08 4.84 -2.80
N THR A 51 0.86 4.58 -1.75
CA THR A 51 1.72 3.39 -1.62
C THR A 51 1.21 2.53 -0.46
N VAL A 52 1.14 1.22 -0.69
CA VAL A 52 0.69 0.22 0.27
C VAL A 52 1.75 -0.84 0.43
N GLU A 53 2.06 -1.20 1.67
CA GLU A 53 2.97 -2.31 1.97
C GLU A 53 2.17 -3.60 2.20
N THR A 54 2.67 -4.73 1.70
CA THR A 54 2.14 -6.06 2.00
C THR A 54 3.28 -7.06 2.20
N GLU A 55 3.06 -8.02 3.07
CA GLU A 55 3.95 -9.18 3.24
C GLU A 55 3.39 -10.41 2.50
N LEU A 56 2.23 -10.27 1.86
CA LEU A 56 1.59 -11.29 1.04
C LEU A 56 2.16 -11.28 -0.38
N ASN A 57 2.23 -12.44 -1.01
CA ASN A 57 2.60 -12.57 -2.42
C ASN A 57 1.63 -11.78 -3.30
N VAL A 58 2.14 -11.12 -4.34
CA VAL A 58 1.35 -10.37 -5.32
C VAL A 58 1.54 -10.97 -6.70
N THR A 59 0.45 -11.33 -7.37
CA THR A 59 0.43 -11.88 -8.72
C THR A 59 -0.44 -11.02 -9.61
N ILE A 60 0.01 -10.74 -10.83
CA ILE A 60 -0.74 -9.97 -11.83
C ILE A 60 -0.94 -10.85 -13.06
N GLU A 61 -2.18 -11.21 -13.35
CA GLU A 61 -2.56 -12.03 -14.51
C GLU A 61 -3.79 -11.44 -15.19
N ASN A 62 -3.79 -11.32 -16.52
CA ASN A 62 -4.94 -10.83 -17.30
C ASN A 62 -5.54 -9.52 -16.74
N SER A 63 -4.68 -8.55 -16.39
CA SER A 63 -5.08 -7.27 -15.76
C SER A 63 -5.78 -7.39 -14.40
N THR A 64 -5.74 -8.57 -13.77
CA THR A 64 -6.24 -8.81 -12.42
C THR A 64 -5.06 -8.95 -11.46
N MET A 65 -5.08 -8.18 -10.36
CA MET A 65 -4.13 -8.31 -9.27
C MET A 65 -4.71 -9.23 -8.19
N THR A 66 -3.91 -10.22 -7.78
CA THR A 66 -4.19 -11.12 -6.66
C THR A 66 -3.16 -10.90 -5.58
N VAL A 67 -3.60 -10.73 -4.34
CA VAL A 67 -2.73 -10.58 -3.17
C VAL A 67 -3.01 -11.74 -2.21
N GLY A 68 -1.98 -12.53 -1.90
CA GLY A 68 -2.15 -13.84 -1.27
C GLY A 68 -3.00 -14.74 -2.15
N ASN A 69 -4.18 -15.12 -1.66
CA ASN A 69 -5.15 -15.94 -2.39
C ASN A 69 -6.41 -15.15 -2.79
N THR A 70 -6.42 -13.83 -2.61
CA THR A 70 -7.62 -12.98 -2.80
C THR A 70 -7.42 -12.00 -3.94
N LYS A 71 -8.42 -11.87 -4.81
CA LYS A 71 -8.42 -10.86 -5.88
C LYS A 71 -8.58 -9.46 -5.27
N LEU A 72 -7.68 -8.56 -5.63
CA LEU A 72 -7.75 -7.18 -5.21
C LEU A 72 -8.76 -6.42 -6.07
N LYS A 73 -9.92 -6.06 -5.49
CA LYS A 73 -10.99 -5.34 -6.21
C LYS A 73 -10.95 -3.84 -5.95
N VAL A 74 -10.61 -3.44 -4.73
CA VAL A 74 -10.48 -2.03 -4.33
C VAL A 74 -9.03 -1.62 -4.49
N LEU A 75 -8.79 -0.50 -5.18
CA LEU A 75 -7.44 0.02 -5.36
C LEU A 75 -6.94 0.72 -4.10
N PRO A 76 -5.62 0.76 -3.85
CA PRO A 76 -5.01 1.50 -2.74
C PRO A 76 -5.52 2.93 -2.56
N GLU A 77 -5.64 3.68 -3.65
CA GLU A 77 -6.09 5.07 -3.64
C GLU A 77 -7.53 5.20 -3.10
N GLN A 78 -8.44 4.35 -3.59
CA GLN A 78 -9.84 4.33 -3.16
C GLN A 78 -9.98 3.98 -1.67
N ALA A 79 -9.21 3.00 -1.19
CA ALA A 79 -9.21 2.61 0.22
C ALA A 79 -8.61 3.72 1.10
N SER A 80 -7.55 4.37 0.64
CA SER A 80 -6.88 5.49 1.34
C SER A 80 -7.79 6.70 1.47
N GLU A 81 -8.48 7.10 0.40
CA GLU A 81 -9.46 8.18 0.42
C GLU A 81 -10.60 7.89 1.39
N ARG A 82 -11.20 6.70 1.28
CA ARG A 82 -12.28 6.28 2.17
C ARG A 82 -11.83 6.24 3.64
N ALA A 83 -10.63 5.75 3.92
CA ALA A 83 -10.08 5.73 5.27
C ALA A 83 -9.90 7.14 5.83
N LYS A 84 -9.33 8.07 5.06
CA LYS A 84 -9.14 9.47 5.46
C LYS A 84 -10.45 10.13 5.87
N GLU A 85 -11.53 9.89 5.12
CA GLU A 85 -12.86 10.40 5.45
C GLU A 85 -13.37 9.87 6.78
N VAL A 86 -13.24 8.55 7.00
CA VAL A 86 -13.78 7.86 8.19
C VAL A 86 -13.05 8.30 9.45
N ILE A 87 -11.72 8.32 9.41
CA ILE A 87 -10.89 8.63 10.59
C ILE A 87 -10.60 10.12 10.72
N LYS A 88 -11.04 10.93 9.74
CA LYS A 88 -10.78 12.38 9.64
C LYS A 88 -9.29 12.70 9.82
N ALA A 89 -8.41 11.84 9.29
CA ALA A 89 -6.97 12.06 9.35
C ALA A 89 -6.57 13.10 8.30
N LEU A 90 -5.68 14.00 8.71
CA LEU A 90 -5.09 14.98 7.80
C LEU A 90 -3.94 14.36 7.01
N ASN A 91 -3.17 13.47 7.65
CA ASN A 91 -2.00 12.84 7.06
C ASN A 91 -2.08 11.33 7.23
N VAL A 92 -1.95 10.58 6.13
CA VAL A 92 -1.76 9.12 6.18
C VAL A 92 -0.27 8.85 6.34
N LYS A 93 0.08 8.13 7.42
CA LYS A 93 1.45 7.75 7.73
C LYS A 93 1.86 6.48 7.01
N ARG A 94 0.97 5.49 7.02
CA ARG A 94 1.27 4.15 6.52
C ARG A 94 0.01 3.43 6.12
N ILE A 95 0.07 2.67 5.04
CA ILE A 95 -0.99 1.77 4.63
C ILE A 95 -0.40 0.38 4.47
N VAL A 96 -1.07 -0.60 5.07
CA VAL A 96 -0.67 -2.00 5.00
C VAL A 96 -1.83 -2.82 4.48
N LEU A 97 -1.57 -3.69 3.52
CA LEU A 97 -2.51 -4.72 3.10
C LEU A 97 -2.13 -6.01 3.80
N LYS A 98 -3.07 -6.58 4.55
CA LYS A 98 -2.86 -7.79 5.35
C LYS A 98 -4.07 -8.70 5.25
N GLU A 99 -3.87 -9.98 5.54
CA GLU A 99 -4.98 -10.91 5.72
C GLU A 99 -5.44 -10.89 7.17
N GLN A 100 -6.74 -10.75 7.40
CA GLN A 100 -7.37 -10.77 8.71
C GLN A 100 -8.65 -11.59 8.64
N SER A 101 -8.71 -12.68 9.41
CA SER A 101 -9.87 -13.59 9.45
C SER A 101 -10.29 -14.12 8.08
N GLY A 102 -9.32 -14.45 7.21
CA GLY A 102 -9.57 -14.95 5.85
C GLY A 102 -10.01 -13.89 4.85
N LYS A 103 -9.94 -12.60 5.21
CA LYS A 103 -10.25 -11.47 4.34
C LYS A 103 -9.04 -10.60 4.12
N LEU A 104 -8.93 -10.05 2.92
CA LEU A 104 -7.91 -9.07 2.58
C LEU A 104 -8.36 -7.69 3.10
N VAL A 105 -7.55 -7.07 3.96
CA VAL A 105 -7.89 -5.83 4.68
C VAL A 105 -6.79 -4.79 4.53
N TYR A 106 -7.19 -3.58 4.14
CA TYR A 106 -6.37 -2.37 4.20
C TYR A 106 -6.37 -1.82 5.62
N SER A 107 -5.18 -1.72 6.23
CA SER A 107 -4.95 -1.03 7.50
C SER A 107 -4.30 0.32 7.20
N VAL A 108 -5.07 1.40 7.32
CA VAL A 108 -4.62 2.78 7.09
C VAL A 108 -4.36 3.45 8.42
N ASN A 109 -3.10 3.77 8.70
CA ASN A 109 -2.69 4.57 9.86
C ASN A 109 -2.53 6.03 9.45
N GLY A 110 -3.10 6.93 10.24
CA GLY A 110 -3.00 8.36 10.01
C GLY A 110 -2.90 9.17 11.29
N LEU A 111 -2.63 10.46 11.11
CA LEU A 111 -2.65 11.47 12.15
C LEU A 111 -3.87 12.37 12.00
N LYS A 112 -4.60 12.52 13.10
CA LYS A 112 -5.65 13.52 13.26
C LYS A 112 -5.16 14.59 14.24
N LYS A 113 -5.26 15.86 13.84
CA LYS A 113 -5.00 17.01 14.71
C LYS A 113 -6.28 17.42 15.41
N GLY A 114 -6.16 17.93 16.63
CA GLY A 114 -7.27 18.57 17.33
C GLY A 114 -6.82 19.16 18.67
N ASN A 115 -7.77 19.70 19.42
CA ASN A 115 -7.48 20.29 20.73
C ASN A 115 -8.04 19.40 21.83
N LEU A 116 -7.13 18.82 22.63
CA LEU A 116 -7.48 18.10 23.84
C LEU A 116 -8.01 19.09 24.88
N LEU A 117 -9.20 18.83 25.42
CA LEU A 117 -9.88 19.71 26.38
C LEU A 117 -10.00 21.16 25.90
N PHE A 118 -10.12 21.39 24.60
CA PHE A 118 -10.28 22.70 23.94
C PHE A 118 -9.08 23.64 23.90
N PHE A 119 -7.99 23.39 24.63
CA PHE A 119 -6.85 24.34 24.68
C PHE A 119 -5.48 23.71 24.37
N LEU A 120 -5.33 22.39 24.46
CA LEU A 120 -4.04 21.73 24.24
C LEU A 120 -3.99 21.11 22.84
N PRO A 121 -3.20 21.65 21.89
CA PRO A 121 -3.06 21.05 20.57
C PRO A 121 -2.36 19.69 20.68
N VAL A 122 -2.98 18.67 20.09
CA VAL A 122 -2.45 17.30 20.08
C VAL A 122 -2.55 16.68 18.68
N GLU A 123 -1.64 15.77 18.38
CA GLU A 123 -1.74 14.88 17.23
C GLU A 123 -2.04 13.47 17.75
N MET A 124 -3.12 12.87 17.26
CA MET A 124 -3.51 11.52 17.64
C MET A 124 -3.40 10.55 16.47
N GLU A 125 -2.82 9.39 16.74
CA GLU A 125 -2.78 8.29 15.78
C GLU A 125 -4.14 7.62 15.71
N VAL A 126 -4.64 7.47 14.49
CA VAL A 126 -5.93 6.86 14.20
C VAL A 126 -5.73 5.80 13.13
N ASN A 127 -6.43 4.68 13.26
CA ASN A 127 -6.38 3.59 12.28
C ASN A 127 -7.77 3.31 11.73
N ALA A 128 -7.88 3.05 10.43
CA ALA A 128 -9.03 2.42 9.84
C ALA A 128 -8.63 1.11 9.16
N SER A 129 -9.45 0.08 9.37
CA SER A 129 -9.39 -1.18 8.65
C SER A 129 -10.53 -1.24 7.64
N LEU A 130 -10.21 -1.42 6.36
CA LEU A 130 -11.19 -1.50 5.27
C LEU A 130 -11.05 -2.83 4.53
N ASP A 131 -12.18 -3.43 4.18
CA ASP A 131 -12.24 -4.65 3.38
C ASP A 131 -11.81 -4.34 1.93
N ALA A 132 -10.81 -5.07 1.42
CA ALA A 132 -10.21 -4.82 0.11
C ALA A 132 -11.06 -5.34 -1.07
N GLU A 133 -12.20 -6.00 -0.80
CA GLU A 133 -13.18 -6.38 -1.81
C GLU A 133 -14.34 -5.40 -1.92
N THR A 134 -14.79 -4.87 -0.78
CA THR A 134 -16.05 -4.10 -0.68
C THR A 134 -15.86 -2.63 -0.33
N ASN A 135 -14.66 -2.23 0.08
CA ASN A 135 -14.33 -0.90 0.60
C ASN A 135 -15.14 -0.51 1.86
N GLN A 136 -15.69 -1.50 2.58
CA GLN A 136 -16.40 -1.27 3.83
C GLN A 136 -15.44 -1.14 5.01
N VAL A 137 -15.77 -0.26 5.95
CA VAL A 137 -15.00 -0.11 7.20
C VAL A 137 -15.28 -1.31 8.10
N VAL A 138 -14.24 -2.10 8.35
CA VAL A 138 -14.29 -3.25 9.25
C VAL A 138 -14.03 -2.82 10.69
N ALA A 139 -13.12 -1.87 10.90
CA ALA A 139 -12.79 -1.35 12.21
C ALA A 139 -12.25 0.08 12.13
N THR A 140 -12.39 0.82 13.23
CA THR A 140 -11.73 2.11 13.43
C THR A 140 -11.17 2.12 14.84
N GLU A 141 -9.89 2.45 14.97
CA GLU A 141 -9.20 2.52 16.25
C GLU A 141 -8.75 3.95 16.50
N THR A 142 -9.10 4.44 17.67
CA THR A 142 -8.67 5.74 18.19
C THR A 142 -8.14 5.56 19.61
N PRO A 143 -7.29 6.46 20.11
CA PRO A 143 -6.86 6.43 21.49
C PRO A 143 -8.07 6.54 22.43
N TRP A 144 -7.98 5.96 23.62
CA TRP A 144 -9.07 5.99 24.60
C TRP A 144 -9.50 7.41 24.99
N TRP A 145 -8.60 8.38 24.91
CA TRP A 145 -8.84 9.81 25.17
C TRP A 145 -9.28 10.58 23.92
N GLY A 146 -9.43 9.93 22.76
CA GLY A 146 -9.76 10.59 21.50
C GLY A 146 -11.12 11.33 21.51
N PHE A 147 -12.03 10.95 22.39
CA PHE A 147 -13.32 11.64 22.59
C PHE A 147 -13.19 13.01 23.27
N LEU A 148 -12.04 13.29 23.91
CA LEU A 148 -11.75 14.58 24.55
C LEU A 148 -11.17 15.61 23.57
N VAL A 149 -10.94 15.20 22.32
CA VAL A 149 -10.35 16.02 21.27
C VAL A 149 -11.47 16.58 20.39
N ALA A 150 -11.57 17.91 20.35
CA ALA A 150 -12.47 18.66 19.47
C ALA A 150 -11.76 19.05 18.17
#